data_AF-A0A7V2P3W4-F1
#
_entry.id   AF-A0A7V2P3W4-F1
#
_cell.length_a   1.000
_cell.length_b   1.000
_cell.length_c   1.000
_cell.angle_alpha   90.00
_cell.angle_beta   90.00
_cell.angle_gamma   90.00
#
_symmetry.space_group_name_H-M   'P 1'
#
loop_
_entity.id
_entity.type
_entity.pdbx_description
1 polymer ?
#
loop_
_entity_poly.entity_id
_entity_poly.type
_entity_poly.pdbx_seq_one_letter_code
_entity_poly.pdbx_strand_id
1 'polypeptide(L)'
;MPYVADYKVERCLDCGSCRQLVPCPGREEGCIGCGACALACPNEAIEMVEEPREKKVCLDLDGQEAHVPERISLREALELLGYPVARGPGEEGIFALPNLPDLRPLRLDPLFRHEDAIGKVIGQQLVKRA
;
A
#
# COMPACT_ATOMS: atom_id res chain seq x y z
N MET A 1 -8.41 0.28 -12.24
CA MET A 1 -9.86 0.13 -11.92
C MET A 1 -9.94 -0.28 -10.46
N PRO A 2 -10.61 0.50 -9.61
CA PRO A 2 -10.63 0.23 -8.18
C PRO A 2 -11.52 -0.96 -7.87
N TYR A 3 -10.92 -2.05 -7.39
CA TYR A 3 -11.63 -3.23 -6.90
C TYR A 3 -11.56 -3.29 -5.38
N VAL A 4 -12.58 -3.87 -4.76
CA VAL A 4 -12.62 -4.21 -3.34
C VAL A 4 -12.99 -5.67 -3.16
N ALA A 5 -12.55 -6.26 -2.04
CA ALA A 5 -12.87 -7.64 -1.71
C ALA A 5 -14.29 -7.72 -1.11
N ASP A 6 -15.18 -8.43 -1.79
CA ASP A 6 -16.53 -8.75 -1.32
C ASP A 6 -16.58 -10.17 -0.74
N TYR A 7 -17.18 -10.34 0.44
CA TYR A 7 -17.19 -11.59 1.19
C TYR A 7 -18.54 -12.29 1.10
N LYS A 8 -18.57 -13.45 0.43
CA LYS A 8 -19.74 -14.32 0.32
C LYS A 8 -19.83 -15.25 1.53
N VAL A 9 -20.58 -14.83 2.55
CA VAL A 9 -20.71 -15.56 3.83
C VAL A 9 -21.22 -16.98 3.62
N GLU A 10 -22.11 -17.17 2.66
CA GLU A 10 -22.69 -18.45 2.26
C GLU A 10 -21.68 -19.45 1.68
N ARG A 11 -20.53 -18.98 1.18
CA ARG A 11 -19.44 -19.83 0.67
C ARG A 11 -18.30 -19.99 1.68
N CYS A 12 -18.36 -19.27 2.80
CA CYS A 12 -17.28 -19.24 3.79
C CYS A 12 -17.39 -20.41 4.77
N LEU A 13 -16.38 -21.28 4.80
CA LEU A 13 -16.26 -22.37 5.77
C LEU A 13 -15.48 -21.99 7.04
N ASP A 14 -15.24 -20.70 7.26
CA ASP A 14 -14.45 -20.15 8.39
C ASP A 14 -13.06 -20.81 8.60
N CYS A 15 -12.42 -21.26 7.51
CA CYS A 15 -11.12 -21.93 7.54
C CYS A 15 -9.93 -21.03 7.97
N GLY A 16 -10.14 -19.72 8.11
CA GLY A 16 -9.11 -18.78 8.58
C GLY A 16 -8.02 -18.39 7.57
N SER A 17 -7.93 -19.00 6.38
CA SER A 17 -6.82 -18.75 5.43
C SER A 17 -6.60 -17.27 5.11
N CYS A 18 -7.66 -16.54 4.74
CA CYS A 18 -7.60 -15.11 4.44
C CYS A 18 -7.35 -14.23 5.69
N ARG A 19 -7.60 -14.74 6.90
CA ARG A 19 -7.40 -14.02 8.17
C ARG A 19 -6.01 -14.23 8.76
N GLN A 20 -5.46 -15.42 8.63
CA GLN A 20 -4.24 -15.85 9.30
C GLN A 20 -3.01 -15.82 8.38
N LEU A 21 -3.17 -16.12 7.09
CA LEU A 21 -2.05 -16.21 6.15
C LEU A 21 -1.79 -14.89 5.41
N VAL A 22 -2.80 -14.02 5.32
CA VAL A 22 -2.70 -12.77 4.57
C VAL A 22 -2.52 -11.59 5.54
N PRO A 23 -1.37 -10.89 5.49
CA PRO A 23 -1.15 -9.66 6.23
C PRO A 23 -1.94 -8.53 5.54
N CYS A 24 -3.22 -8.42 5.87
CA CYS A 24 -4.14 -7.50 5.22
C CYS A 24 -4.26 -6.20 6.04
N PRO A 25 -3.66 -5.08 5.59
CA PRO A 25 -3.84 -3.78 6.23
C PRO A 25 -5.29 -3.27 6.12
N GLY A 26 -6.02 -3.73 5.09
CA GLY A 26 -7.36 -3.27 4.80
C GLY A 26 -8.46 -3.69 5.79
N ARG A 27 -8.14 -4.48 6.83
CA ARG A 27 -9.08 -4.76 7.93
C ARG A 27 -9.31 -3.54 8.82
N GLU A 28 -8.30 -2.68 8.94
CA GLU A 28 -8.34 -1.49 9.79
C GLU A 28 -8.41 -0.22 8.93
N GLU A 29 -7.62 -0.17 7.86
CA GLU A 29 -7.43 1.04 7.02
C GLU A 29 -8.33 1.05 5.77
N GLY A 30 -9.09 -0.02 5.53
CA GLY A 30 -9.97 -0.18 4.37
C GLY A 30 -9.31 -0.92 3.20
N CYS A 31 -10.14 -1.65 2.43
CA CYS A 31 -9.66 -2.47 1.31
C CYS A 31 -9.06 -1.60 0.20
N ILE A 32 -7.78 -1.83 -0.11
CA ILE A 32 -7.06 -1.15 -1.22
C ILE A 32 -7.13 -1.93 -2.54
N GLY A 33 -7.77 -3.10 -2.56
CA GLY A 33 -7.94 -3.90 -3.77
C GLY A 33 -6.76 -4.80 -4.15
N CYS A 34 -5.90 -5.21 -3.21
CA CYS A 34 -4.70 -6.00 -3.53
C CYS A 34 -4.98 -7.44 -3.98
N GLY A 35 -6.17 -7.99 -3.73
CA GLY A 35 -6.59 -9.33 -4.15
C GLY A 35 -5.96 -10.51 -3.38
N ALA A 36 -5.03 -10.26 -2.45
CA ALA A 36 -4.33 -11.33 -1.73
C ALA A 36 -5.28 -12.25 -0.94
N CYS A 37 -6.35 -11.71 -0.34
CA CYS A 37 -7.35 -12.50 0.36
C CYS A 37 -8.18 -13.38 -0.56
N ALA A 38 -8.54 -12.88 -1.75
CA ALA A 38 -9.26 -13.65 -2.77
C ALA A 38 -8.41 -14.83 -3.26
N LEU A 39 -7.13 -14.58 -3.57
CA LEU A 39 -6.19 -15.64 -3.96
C LEU A 39 -5.93 -16.67 -2.85
N ALA A 40 -5.92 -16.23 -1.59
CA ALA A 40 -5.70 -17.11 -0.45
C ALA A 40 -6.95 -17.91 -0.02
N CYS A 41 -8.13 -17.62 -0.56
CA CYS A 41 -9.35 -18.31 -0.16
C CYS A 41 -9.53 -19.63 -0.92
N PRO A 42 -9.38 -20.80 -0.27
CA PRO A 42 -9.49 -22.09 -0.97
C PRO A 42 -10.92 -22.42 -1.43
N ASN A 43 -11.92 -21.73 -0.87
CA ASN A 43 -13.34 -21.94 -1.20
C ASN A 43 -13.90 -20.84 -2.11
N GLU A 44 -13.03 -19.93 -2.59
CA GLU A 44 -13.43 -18.81 -3.46
C GLU A 44 -14.58 -17.98 -2.87
N ALA A 45 -14.65 -17.87 -1.55
CA ALA A 45 -15.69 -17.12 -0.84
C ALA A 45 -15.47 -15.60 -0.87
N ILE A 46 -14.43 -15.13 -1.57
CA ILE A 46 -14.02 -13.73 -1.64
C ILE A 46 -13.84 -13.39 -3.11
N GLU A 47 -14.61 -12.42 -3.59
CA GLU A 47 -14.60 -11.95 -4.98
C GLU A 47 -14.11 -10.51 -5.04
N MET A 48 -13.42 -10.13 -6.12
CA MET A 48 -13.01 -8.75 -6.34
C MET A 48 -14.08 -8.05 -7.17
N VAL A 49 -14.75 -7.06 -6.59
CA VAL A 49 -15.83 -6.30 -7.23
C VAL A 49 -15.41 -4.87 -7.47
N GLU A 50 -15.90 -4.25 -8.54
CA GLU A 50 -15.60 -2.85 -8.84
C GLU A 50 -16.32 -1.94 -7.85
N GLU A 51 -15.58 -1.00 -7.28
CA GLU A 51 -16.14 0.04 -6.42
C GLU A 51 -15.45 1.39 -6.69
N PRO A 52 -16.18 2.41 -7.16
CA PRO A 52 -15.60 3.71 -7.46
C PRO A 52 -15.01 4.39 -6.21
N ARG A 53 -13.84 5.00 -6.39
CA ARG A 53 -13.19 5.81 -5.35
C ARG A 53 -13.51 7.28 -5.56
N GLU A 54 -14.47 7.80 -4.80
CA GLU A 54 -14.92 9.19 -4.95
C GLU A 54 -14.09 10.18 -4.13
N LYS A 55 -13.56 9.75 -2.99
CA LYS A 55 -12.79 10.64 -2.10
C LYS A 55 -11.32 10.66 -2.49
N LYS A 56 -10.69 11.80 -2.20
CA LYS A 56 -9.26 12.02 -2.38
C LYS A 56 -8.61 12.27 -1.03
N VAL A 57 -7.37 11.82 -0.90
CA VAL A 57 -6.48 12.13 0.22
C VAL A 57 -5.36 13.05 -0.26
N CYS A 58 -4.86 13.89 0.63
CA CYS A 58 -3.69 14.72 0.37
C CYS A 58 -2.42 13.95 0.76
N LEU A 59 -1.44 13.94 -0.13
CA LEU A 59 -0.09 13.47 0.09
C LEU A 59 0.84 14.68 0.07
N ASP A 60 1.69 14.80 1.08
CA ASP A 60 2.81 15.73 1.06
C ASP A 60 4.05 14.97 0.59
N LEU A 61 4.66 15.43 -0.50
CA LEU A 61 5.92 14.91 -1.03
C LEU A 61 6.92 16.06 -1.03
N ASP A 62 7.80 16.09 -0.01
CA ASP A 62 8.83 17.11 0.16
C ASP A 62 8.29 18.56 0.14
N GLY A 63 7.14 18.79 0.79
CA GLY A 63 6.47 20.09 0.84
C GLY A 63 5.59 20.40 -0.39
N GLN A 64 5.48 19.46 -1.33
CA GLN A 64 4.53 19.55 -2.44
C GLN A 64 3.26 18.76 -2.12
N GLU A 65 2.14 19.49 -1.96
CA GLU A 65 0.83 18.88 -1.75
C GLU A 65 0.28 18.29 -3.05
N ALA A 66 -0.14 17.02 -3.00
CA ALA A 66 -0.71 16.28 -4.11
C ALA A 66 -2.00 15.57 -3.68
N HIS A 67 -3.03 15.60 -4.53
CA HIS A 67 -4.31 14.94 -4.24
C HIS A 67 -4.47 13.67 -5.08
N VAL A 68 -4.60 12.52 -4.40
CA VAL A 68 -4.79 11.21 -5.03
C VAL A 68 -6.06 10.53 -4.51
N PRO A 69 -6.65 9.57 -5.23
CA PRO A 69 -7.76 8.79 -4.71
C PRO A 69 -7.42 8.09 -3.39
N GLU A 70 -8.39 7.96 -2.48
CA GLU A 70 -8.21 7.18 -1.26
C GLU A 70 -8.07 5.67 -1.56
N ARG A 71 -7.64 4.87 -0.56
CA ARG A 71 -7.57 3.40 -0.65
C ARG A 71 -6.70 2.88 -1.80
N ILE A 72 -5.58 3.53 -2.09
CA ILE A 72 -4.55 3.09 -3.05
C ILE A 72 -3.24 2.79 -2.32
N SER A 73 -2.34 2.02 -2.94
CA SER A 73 -0.98 1.85 -2.42
C SER A 73 -0.13 3.11 -2.67
N LEU A 74 0.92 3.33 -1.87
CA LEU A 74 1.86 4.44 -2.11
C LEU A 74 2.51 4.34 -3.50
N ARG A 75 2.82 3.12 -3.95
CA ARG A 75 3.32 2.87 -5.32
C ARG A 75 2.35 3.38 -6.37
N GLU A 76 1.08 3.00 -6.28
CA GLU A 76 0.05 3.43 -7.23
C GLU A 76 -0.15 4.95 -7.18
N ALA A 77 -0.08 5.54 -5.98
CA ALA A 77 -0.12 6.99 -5.82
C ALA A 77 1.02 7.70 -6.56
N LEU A 78 2.26 7.22 -6.40
CA LEU A 78 3.43 7.76 -7.07
C LEU A 78 3.35 7.59 -8.59
N GLU A 79 2.91 6.42 -9.08
CA GLU A 79 2.68 6.16 -10.50
C GLU A 79 1.62 7.12 -11.08
N LEU A 80 0.52 7.38 -10.36
CA LEU A 80 -0.52 8.35 -10.77
C LEU A 80 -0.02 9.79 -10.83
N LEU A 81 0.93 10.15 -9.96
CA LEU A 81 1.57 11.47 -9.94
C LEU A 81 2.71 11.59 -10.96
N GLY A 82 2.99 10.54 -11.72
CA GLY A 82 4.00 10.53 -12.78
C GLY A 82 5.42 10.29 -12.30
N TYR A 83 5.61 9.86 -11.06
CA TYR A 83 6.94 9.45 -10.58
C TYR A 83 7.31 8.10 -11.19
N PRO A 84 8.55 7.94 -11.70
CA PRO A 84 9.02 6.65 -12.18
C PRO A 84 9.19 5.70 -10.99
N VAL A 85 8.46 4.59 -10.98
CA VAL A 85 8.60 3.53 -9.97
C VAL A 85 9.19 2.29 -10.63
N ALA A 86 10.36 1.87 -10.15
CA ALA A 86 11.04 0.68 -10.64
C ALA A 86 10.33 -0.58 -10.14
N ARG A 87 10.18 -1.58 -11.00
CA ARG A 87 9.61 -2.91 -10.70
C ARG A 87 10.67 -3.90 -10.25
N GLY A 88 11.94 -3.63 -10.54
CA GLY A 88 13.06 -4.50 -10.22
C GLY A 88 14.40 -3.77 -10.12
N PRO A 89 15.43 -4.46 -9.61
CA PRO A 89 16.79 -3.92 -9.56
C PRO A 89 17.32 -3.67 -10.98
N GLY A 90 17.97 -2.52 -11.17
CA GLY A 90 18.55 -2.10 -12.46
C GLY A 90 17.60 -1.31 -13.37
N GLU A 91 16.36 -1.08 -12.96
CA GLU A 91 15.43 -0.18 -13.64
C GLU A 91 15.57 1.26 -13.10
N GLU A 92 15.39 2.25 -13.96
CA GLU A 92 15.35 3.66 -13.56
C GLU A 92 14.05 3.97 -12.79
N GLY A 93 14.17 4.62 -11.63
CA GLY A 93 13.03 5.05 -10.83
C GLY A 93 13.16 4.73 -9.34
N ILE A 94 12.13 5.07 -8.58
CA ILE A 94 11.99 4.79 -7.16
C ILE A 94 11.86 3.28 -6.99
N PHE A 95 12.87 2.63 -6.42
CA PHE A 95 12.86 1.21 -6.10
C PHE A 95 12.73 1.00 -4.59
N ALA A 96 11.59 0.52 -4.13
CA ALA A 96 11.40 0.07 -2.76
C ALA A 96 11.49 -1.46 -2.72
N LEU A 97 12.45 -2.01 -1.97
CA LEU A 97 12.58 -3.45 -1.81
C LEU A 97 11.30 -4.02 -1.17
N PRO A 98 10.62 -5.00 -1.80
CA PRO A 98 9.26 -5.39 -1.41
C PRO A 98 9.16 -6.10 -0.05
N ASN A 99 10.26 -6.45 0.61
CA ASN A 99 10.29 -7.06 1.94
C ASN A 99 11.67 -6.89 2.60
N LEU A 100 11.93 -5.77 3.28
CA LEU A 100 13.11 -5.68 4.16
C LEU A 100 12.66 -6.01 5.60
N PRO A 101 12.94 -7.21 6.13
CA PRO A 101 12.75 -7.49 7.55
C PRO A 101 13.82 -6.74 8.34
N ASP A 102 13.41 -5.82 9.21
CA ASP A 102 14.20 -5.19 10.29
C ASP A 102 15.73 -5.15 10.09
N LEU A 103 16.23 -4.15 9.35
CA LEU A 103 17.61 -3.73 9.53
C LEU A 103 17.65 -2.56 10.50
N ARG A 104 18.06 -2.90 11.74
CA ARG A 104 18.92 -2.09 12.62
C ARG A 104 19.75 -1.09 11.80
N PRO A 105 19.99 0.12 12.33
CA PRO A 105 20.34 1.31 11.55
C PRO A 105 21.52 0.98 10.64
N LEU A 106 21.23 0.82 9.35
CA LEU A 106 22.24 0.90 8.32
C LEU A 106 22.78 2.32 8.41
N ARG A 107 23.92 2.47 9.10
CA ARG A 107 24.85 3.56 8.84
C ARG A 107 25.16 3.46 7.36
N LEU A 108 24.50 4.30 6.58
CA LEU A 108 24.80 4.54 5.19
C LEU A 108 26.25 5.01 5.13
N ASP A 109 27.10 4.24 4.46
CA ASP A 109 28.48 4.61 4.18
C ASP A 109 28.54 5.92 3.37
N PRO A 110 29.62 6.72 3.53
CA PRO A 110 29.60 8.18 3.36
C PRO A 110 29.71 8.69 1.90
N LEU A 111 29.39 7.87 0.90
CA LEU A 111 29.56 8.24 -0.52
C LEU A 111 28.25 8.53 -1.27
N PHE A 112 27.10 8.45 -0.60
CA PHE A 112 25.82 8.82 -1.18
C PHE A 112 25.49 10.29 -0.85
N ARG A 113 26.01 11.21 -1.67
CA ARG A 113 25.54 12.60 -1.71
C ARG A 113 24.39 12.70 -2.70
N HIS A 114 23.18 12.75 -2.18
CA HIS A 114 22.19 13.76 -2.54
C HIS A 114 21.40 14.03 -1.25
N GLU A 115 21.33 15.31 -0.91
CA GLU A 115 20.92 15.84 0.37
C GLU A 115 19.54 15.33 0.80
N ASP A 116 19.42 15.15 2.12
CA ASP A 116 18.18 15.05 2.89
C ASP A 116 17.41 13.73 2.70
N ALA A 117 17.94 12.65 3.26
CA ALA A 117 17.40 12.17 4.53
C ALA A 117 15.87 12.18 4.55
N ILE A 118 15.30 11.11 3.97
CA ILE A 118 13.91 10.65 4.10
C ILE A 118 13.41 10.97 5.51
N GLY A 119 12.78 12.13 5.62
CA GLY A 119 12.45 12.77 6.87
C GLY A 119 11.24 12.08 7.44
N LYS A 120 11.47 11.26 8.47
CA LYS A 120 10.44 10.55 9.24
C LYS A 120 9.55 9.67 8.36
N VAL A 121 9.74 8.36 8.51
CA VAL A 121 8.68 7.35 8.46
C VAL A 121 7.36 8.03 8.80
N ILE A 122 6.54 8.22 7.76
CA ILE A 122 5.39 9.11 7.72
C ILE A 122 4.58 8.80 8.97
N GLY A 123 4.55 9.79 9.87
CA GLY A 123 4.10 9.59 11.23
C GLY A 123 2.75 8.91 11.25
N GLN A 124 2.69 7.80 11.99
CA GLN A 124 1.52 7.53 12.81
C GLN A 124 0.97 8.88 13.31
N GLN A 125 -0.32 9.13 13.09
CA GLN A 125 -1.08 10.35 13.43
C GLN A 125 -1.13 11.46 12.37
N LEU A 126 -1.93 11.24 11.33
CA LEU A 126 -2.80 12.27 10.74
C LEU A 126 -4.28 12.03 11.11
N VAL A 127 -4.54 11.70 12.38
CA VAL A 127 -5.87 11.86 12.98
C VAL A 127 -5.76 12.95 14.05
N LYS A 128 -6.08 14.18 13.65
CA LYS A 128 -6.83 15.21 14.40
C LYS A 128 -6.66 16.57 13.71
N ARG A 129 -7.69 16.97 12.96
CA ARG A 129 -8.08 18.37 12.85
C ARG A 129 -9.60 18.44 12.98
N ALA A 130 -10.02 19.32 13.89
CA ALA A 130 -11.37 19.59 14.43
C ALA A 130 -11.85 18.61 15.51
#